data_AF-A0A2V6TE21-F1
#
_entry.id   AF-A0A2V6TE21-F1
#
_cell.length_a   1.000
_cell.length_b   1.000
_cell.length_c   1.000
_cell.angle_alpha   90.00
_cell.angle_beta   90.00
_cell.angle_gamma   90.00
#
_symmetry.space_group_name_H-M   'P 1'
#
loop_
_entity.id
_entity.type
_entity.pdbx_description
1 polymer ?
#
loop_
_entity_poly.entity_id
_entity_poly.type
_entity_poly.pdbx_seq_one_letter_code
_entity_poly.pdbx_strand_id
1 'polypeptide(L)'
;MRVMRLADVPTTERDRVFRYSPARALSSVFALIGISAGVAWLGWQRHAWPLFVFSGLLLLVLLPMQRLILARFRATNWLARMSDPGMFIQFRSYLNYHFPAEALTVVLIPYHEIRSARRVRQRRRVPSMGERDGSSEQVRTVVELELAGDTAPLAPALAAELAAPAPKEARWYGSTATRYEHHPARLLSPTCLEVEWGVVPNARAFLDGLRGYTEIEPPVETSQDYLHLQTKSRDEQEKRLLELAESGQVMTAITIARRLYGYDLTTARAFVEDLRGGQGRLGGPPLPPTSST
;
A
#
# COMPACT_ATOMS: atom_id res chain seq x y z
N MET A 1 3.93 10.46 22.40
CA MET A 1 4.08 9.31 21.47
C MET A 1 5.33 8.50 21.76
N ARG A 2 5.33 7.20 21.46
CA ARG A 2 6.54 6.35 21.55
C ARG A 2 6.61 5.34 20.41
N VAL A 3 7.77 5.20 19.78
CA VAL A 3 8.03 4.14 18.80
C VAL A 3 8.61 2.93 19.52
N MET A 4 8.16 1.74 19.12
CA MET A 4 8.50 0.46 19.75
C MET A 4 8.68 -0.65 18.72
N ARG A 5 9.34 -1.72 19.13
CA ARG A 5 9.50 -2.93 18.32
C ARG A 5 8.22 -3.73 18.34
N LEU A 6 8.03 -4.57 17.33
CA LEU A 6 6.84 -5.41 17.24
C LEU A 6 6.73 -6.40 18.42
N ALA A 7 7.87 -6.86 18.95
CA ALA A 7 7.93 -7.78 20.09
C ALA A 7 7.59 -7.12 21.43
N ASP A 8 7.76 -5.80 21.54
CA ASP A 8 7.57 -5.06 22.80
C ASP A 8 6.14 -4.56 22.99
N VAL A 9 5.24 -4.86 22.04
CA VAL A 9 3.85 -4.40 22.08
C VAL A 9 3.08 -5.23 23.12
N PRO A 10 2.53 -4.61 24.17
CA PRO A 10 1.72 -5.34 25.14
C PRO A 10 0.50 -5.94 24.46
N THR A 11 0.19 -7.18 24.80
CA THR A 11 -1.00 -7.91 24.33
C THR A 11 -1.95 -8.07 25.50
N THR A 12 -3.13 -7.46 25.42
CA THR A 12 -4.20 -7.62 26.40
C THR A 12 -5.38 -8.32 25.74
N GLU A 13 -6.10 -9.18 26.46
CA GLU A 13 -7.26 -9.91 25.91
C GLU A 13 -8.42 -8.99 25.50
N ARG A 14 -8.47 -7.76 26.01
CA ARG A 14 -9.47 -6.75 25.67
C ARG A 14 -9.11 -5.90 24.46
N ASP A 15 -7.94 -6.14 23.85
CA ASP A 15 -7.46 -5.34 22.74
C ASP A 15 -8.32 -5.54 21.49
N ARG A 16 -8.75 -4.43 20.88
CA ARG A 16 -9.41 -4.48 19.57
C ARG A 16 -8.34 -4.47 18.49
N VAL A 17 -8.15 -5.61 17.82
CA VAL A 17 -7.14 -5.80 16.77
C VAL A 17 -7.76 -5.66 15.38
N PHE A 18 -7.15 -4.85 14.53
CA PHE A 18 -7.56 -4.63 13.15
C PHE A 18 -6.53 -5.27 12.20
N ARG A 19 -6.94 -6.34 11.51
CA ARG A 19 -6.06 -7.22 10.70
C ARG A 19 -6.49 -7.38 9.27
N TYR A 20 -5.56 -7.64 8.35
CA TYR A 20 -5.94 -7.94 6.96
C TYR A 20 -6.65 -9.29 6.91
N SER A 21 -7.89 -9.30 6.40
CA SER A 21 -8.76 -10.48 6.47
C SER A 21 -8.11 -11.71 5.80
N PRO A 22 -7.90 -12.83 6.53
CA PRO A 22 -7.42 -14.08 5.92
C PRO A 22 -8.51 -14.72 5.04
N ALA A 23 -9.80 -14.47 5.36
CA ALA A 23 -10.92 -15.02 4.61
C ALA A 23 -10.92 -14.60 3.13
N ARG A 24 -10.54 -13.35 2.83
CA ARG A 24 -10.43 -12.89 1.44
C ARG A 24 -9.40 -13.69 0.63
N ALA A 25 -8.27 -14.04 1.24
CA ALA A 25 -7.28 -14.87 0.58
C ALA A 25 -7.77 -16.30 0.38
N LEU A 26 -8.45 -16.88 1.38
CA LEU A 26 -9.07 -18.19 1.24
C LEU A 26 -10.13 -18.21 0.14
N SER A 27 -11.00 -17.20 0.06
CA SER A 27 -12.01 -17.09 -1.00
C SER A 27 -11.37 -17.06 -2.39
N SER A 28 -10.27 -16.32 -2.58
CA SER A 28 -9.54 -16.32 -3.85
C SER A 28 -8.94 -17.68 -4.19
N VAL A 29 -8.39 -18.39 -3.19
CA VAL A 29 -7.86 -19.75 -3.37
C VAL A 29 -8.96 -20.73 -3.75
N PHE A 30 -10.08 -20.73 -3.03
CA PHE A 30 -11.22 -21.60 -3.34
C PHE A 30 -11.83 -21.28 -4.70
N ALA A 31 -11.90 -20.02 -5.10
CA ALA A 31 -12.35 -19.62 -6.43
C ALA A 31 -11.42 -20.19 -7.53
N LEU A 32 -10.10 -20.11 -7.34
CA LEU A 32 -9.15 -20.65 -8.32
C LEU A 32 -9.20 -22.18 -8.40
N ILE A 33 -9.34 -22.87 -7.26
CA ILE A 33 -9.55 -24.32 -7.22
C ILE A 33 -10.85 -24.68 -7.93
N GLY A 34 -11.93 -23.94 -7.68
CA GLY A 34 -13.22 -24.14 -8.35
C GLY A 34 -13.14 -23.96 -9.86
N ILE A 35 -12.46 -22.91 -10.34
CA ILE A 35 -12.22 -22.67 -11.77
C ILE A 35 -11.40 -23.82 -12.37
N SER A 36 -10.31 -24.21 -11.70
CA SER A 36 -9.45 -25.33 -12.15
C SER A 36 -10.24 -26.65 -12.24
N ALA A 37 -11.09 -26.95 -11.25
CA ALA A 37 -11.95 -28.13 -11.25
C ALA A 37 -13.01 -28.07 -12.37
N GLY A 38 -13.61 -26.90 -12.62
CA GLY A 38 -14.56 -26.70 -13.72
C GLY A 38 -13.91 -26.91 -15.09
N VAL A 39 -12.69 -26.40 -15.28
CA VAL A 39 -11.90 -26.64 -16.50
C VAL A 39 -11.57 -28.11 -16.67
N ALA A 40 -11.15 -28.80 -15.61
CA ALA A 40 -10.87 -30.23 -15.65
C ALA A 40 -12.11 -31.06 -16.00
N TRP A 41 -13.27 -30.72 -15.42
CA TRP A 41 -14.54 -31.36 -15.75
C TRP A 41 -14.92 -31.13 -17.22
N LEU A 42 -14.77 -29.90 -17.73
CA LEU A 42 -15.02 -29.62 -19.14
C LEU A 42 -14.06 -30.40 -20.06
N GLY A 43 -12.79 -30.54 -19.65
CA GLY A 43 -11.79 -31.39 -20.31
C GLY A 43 -12.21 -32.86 -20.37
N TRP A 44 -12.77 -33.37 -19.28
CA TRP A 44 -13.32 -34.72 -19.21
C TRP A 44 -14.51 -34.91 -20.15
N GLN A 45 -15.48 -34.01 -20.14
CA GLN A 45 -16.67 -34.10 -21.00
C GLN A 45 -16.33 -33.98 -22.50
N ARG A 46 -15.33 -33.16 -22.84
CA ARG A 46 -14.94 -32.89 -24.24
C ARG A 46 -13.85 -33.82 -24.75
N HIS A 47 -13.37 -34.77 -23.93
CA HIS A 47 -12.17 -35.58 -24.18
C HIS A 47 -10.95 -34.74 -24.64
N ALA A 48 -10.88 -33.50 -24.15
CA ALA A 48 -9.89 -32.52 -24.58
C ALA A 48 -8.73 -32.52 -23.60
N TRP A 49 -7.68 -33.29 -23.90
CA TRP A 49 -6.46 -33.37 -23.10
C TRP A 49 -5.81 -32.00 -22.78
N PRO A 50 -5.85 -30.96 -23.64
CA PRO A 50 -5.23 -29.67 -23.32
C PRO A 50 -5.89 -28.95 -22.15
N LEU A 51 -7.17 -29.19 -21.88
CA LEU A 51 -7.88 -28.58 -20.75
C LEU A 51 -7.38 -29.12 -19.41
N PHE A 52 -6.93 -30.37 -19.35
CA PHE A 52 -6.30 -30.91 -18.14
C PHE A 52 -4.94 -30.25 -17.87
N VAL A 53 -4.15 -30.01 -18.92
CA VAL A 53 -2.87 -29.27 -18.78
C VAL A 53 -3.13 -27.85 -18.30
N PHE A 54 -4.13 -27.16 -18.85
CA PHE A 54 -4.49 -25.81 -18.42
C PHE A 54 -4.98 -25.75 -16.96
N SER A 55 -5.78 -26.74 -16.55
CA SER A 55 -6.23 -26.90 -15.15
C SER A 55 -5.06 -27.07 -14.18
N GLY A 56 -4.07 -27.90 -14.55
CA GLY A 56 -2.83 -28.06 -13.77
C GLY A 56 -2.00 -26.77 -13.71
N LEU A 57 -1.89 -26.05 -14.84
CA LEU A 57 -1.18 -24.76 -14.90
C LEU A 57 -1.83 -23.70 -14.00
N LEU A 58 -3.17 -23.64 -13.96
CA LEU A 58 -3.91 -22.77 -13.05
C LEU A 58 -3.58 -23.06 -11.58
N LEU A 59 -3.43 -24.33 -11.19
CA LEU A 59 -3.04 -24.69 -9.82
C LEU A 59 -1.59 -24.34 -9.51
N LEU A 60 -0.68 -24.41 -10.50
CA LEU A 60 0.72 -24.02 -10.31
C LEU A 60 0.87 -22.53 -9.93
N VAL A 61 -0.10 -21.67 -10.28
CA VAL A 61 -0.14 -20.26 -9.84
C VAL A 61 -0.26 -20.12 -8.32
N LEU A 62 -0.80 -21.13 -7.61
CA LEU A 62 -0.90 -21.10 -6.15
C LEU A 62 0.45 -21.23 -5.44
N LEU A 63 1.43 -21.89 -6.05
CA LEU A 63 2.75 -22.11 -5.45
C LEU A 63 3.47 -20.81 -5.06
N PRO A 64 3.63 -19.81 -5.96
CA PRO A 64 4.22 -18.53 -5.56
C PRO A 64 3.34 -17.75 -4.58
N MET A 65 2.01 -17.90 -4.66
CA MET A 65 1.07 -17.19 -3.80
C MET A 65 0.98 -17.77 -2.38
N GLN A 66 1.39 -19.03 -2.18
CA GLN A 66 1.29 -19.73 -0.89
C GLN A 66 1.98 -18.95 0.24
N ARG A 67 3.15 -18.36 -0.02
CA ARG A 67 3.88 -17.55 0.98
C ARG A 67 3.12 -16.28 1.36
N LEU A 68 2.49 -15.61 0.39
CA LEU A 68 1.69 -14.40 0.62
C LEU A 68 0.40 -14.73 1.38
N ILE A 69 -0.21 -15.89 1.07
CA ILE A 69 -1.39 -16.38 1.78
C ILE A 69 -1.02 -16.68 3.25
N LEU A 70 0.05 -17.43 3.48
CA LEU A 70 0.54 -17.75 4.83
C LEU A 70 0.94 -16.50 5.61
N ALA A 71 1.47 -15.46 4.96
CA ALA A 71 1.77 -14.19 5.59
C ALA A 71 0.54 -13.53 6.23
N ARG A 72 -0.67 -13.75 5.68
CA ARG A 72 -1.92 -13.23 6.25
C ARG A 72 -2.39 -13.95 7.50
N PHE A 73 -1.89 -15.16 7.77
CA PHE A 73 -2.19 -15.91 8.98
C PHE A 73 -1.20 -15.62 10.11
N ARG A 74 -0.14 -14.87 9.85
CA ARG A 74 0.84 -14.52 10.88
C ARG A 74 0.22 -13.62 11.94
N ALA A 75 0.62 -13.83 13.20
CA ALA A 75 0.23 -12.97 14.32
C ALA A 75 0.68 -11.51 14.15
N THR A 76 1.65 -11.26 13.25
CA THR A 76 2.15 -9.93 12.86
C THR A 76 1.29 -9.22 11.82
N ASN A 77 0.20 -9.84 11.35
CA ASN A 77 -0.68 -9.27 10.33
C ASN A 77 -1.76 -8.36 10.94
N TRP A 78 -1.36 -7.34 11.69
CA TRP A 78 -2.28 -6.32 12.18
C TRP A 78 -1.81 -4.93 11.76
N LEU A 79 -2.75 -4.04 11.47
CA LEU A 79 -2.43 -2.66 11.09
C LEU A 79 -2.54 -1.73 12.29
N ALA A 80 -3.63 -1.87 13.04
CA ALA A 80 -3.91 -1.08 14.21
C ALA A 80 -4.37 -1.98 15.35
N ARG A 81 -4.07 -1.59 16.58
CA ARG A 81 -4.56 -2.21 17.80
C ARG A 81 -4.96 -1.13 18.79
N MET A 82 -6.17 -1.21 19.31
CA MET A 82 -6.63 -0.31 20.37
C MET A 82 -6.55 -1.04 21.71
N SER A 83 -5.93 -0.40 22.69
CA SER A 83 -5.73 -0.90 24.04
C SER A 83 -5.99 0.23 25.05
N ASP A 84 -6.03 -0.08 26.34
CA ASP A 84 -6.27 0.90 27.41
C ASP A 84 -5.27 2.08 27.42
N PRO A 85 -3.94 1.89 27.26
CA PRO A 85 -2.98 3.01 27.26
C PRO A 85 -3.03 3.87 25.99
N GLY A 86 -3.70 3.41 24.93
CA GLY A 86 -3.73 4.09 23.65
C GLY A 86 -3.79 3.12 22.47
N MET A 87 -3.43 3.63 21.31
CA MET A 87 -3.49 2.89 20.07
C MET A 87 -2.09 2.61 19.53
N PHE A 88 -1.90 1.38 19.05
CA PHE A 88 -0.71 0.96 18.34
C PHE A 88 -0.99 0.93 16.83
N ILE A 89 -0.13 1.57 16.04
CA ILE A 89 -0.20 1.55 14.58
C ILE A 89 1.10 0.99 14.03
N GLN A 90 1.01 0.00 13.14
CA GLN A 90 2.16 -0.61 12.49
C GLN A 90 2.44 0.04 11.13
N PHE A 91 3.68 0.52 10.94
CA PHE A 91 4.14 1.11 9.68
C PHE A 91 4.49 0.07 8.62
N ARG A 92 4.91 -1.11 9.06
CA ARG A 92 5.31 -2.20 8.18
C ARG A 92 4.09 -2.89 7.61
N SER A 93 4.02 -2.99 6.28
CA SER A 93 3.02 -3.84 5.64
C SER A 93 3.28 -5.31 5.93
N TYR A 94 2.20 -6.09 6.12
CA TYR A 94 2.24 -7.55 6.21
C TYR A 94 2.92 -8.24 5.02
N LEU A 95 3.01 -7.56 3.85
CA LEU A 95 3.71 -8.07 2.67
C LEU A 95 5.24 -8.17 2.89
N ASN A 96 5.78 -7.36 3.79
CA ASN A 96 7.21 -7.36 4.16
C ASN A 96 7.44 -8.20 5.44
N TYR A 97 6.75 -9.34 5.56
CA TYR A 97 6.80 -10.21 6.75
C TYR A 97 8.17 -10.82 7.06
N HIS A 98 9.06 -10.86 6.08
CA HIS A 98 10.40 -11.44 6.15
C HIS A 98 11.45 -10.45 6.69
N PHE A 99 11.08 -9.19 6.90
CA PHE A 99 11.96 -8.20 7.51
C PHE A 99 12.17 -8.47 9.01
N PRO A 100 13.33 -8.08 9.58
CA PRO A 100 13.68 -8.36 10.97
C PRO A 100 12.69 -7.72 11.95
N ALA A 101 12.31 -8.48 12.98
CA ALA A 101 11.33 -8.07 14.01
C ALA A 101 11.87 -7.04 15.02
N GLU A 102 13.19 -6.87 15.06
CA GLU A 102 13.90 -5.94 15.94
C GLU A 102 13.75 -4.47 15.53
N ALA A 103 13.21 -4.22 14.32
CA ALA A 103 12.98 -2.89 13.81
C ALA A 103 11.83 -2.19 14.55
N LEU A 104 12.03 -0.89 14.82
CA LEU A 104 11.04 0.02 15.37
C LEU A 104 9.96 0.29 14.31
N THR A 105 8.90 -0.50 14.34
CA THR A 105 7.86 -0.51 13.29
C THR A 105 6.47 -0.19 13.80
N VAL A 106 6.33 0.02 15.11
CA VAL A 106 5.05 0.29 15.77
C VAL A 106 5.14 1.62 16.50
N VAL A 107 4.13 2.46 16.36
CA VAL A 107 3.95 3.65 17.20
C VAL A 107 2.80 3.46 18.16
N LEU A 108 3.05 3.78 19.42
CA LEU A 108 2.04 4.02 20.43
C LEU A 108 1.63 5.49 20.42
N ILE A 109 0.35 5.71 20.16
CA ILE A 109 -0.32 7.01 20.19
C ILE A 109 -1.30 6.97 21.36
N PRO A 110 -0.98 7.63 22.48
CA PRO A 110 -1.92 7.84 23.57
C PRO A 110 -3.17 8.58 23.09
N TYR A 111 -4.34 8.24 23.64
CA TYR A 111 -5.59 8.84 23.20
C TYR A 111 -5.67 10.36 23.35
N HIS A 112 -5.06 10.90 24.42
CA HIS A 112 -5.04 12.35 24.67
C HIS A 112 -4.20 13.14 23.65
N GLU A 113 -3.35 12.46 22.87
CA GLU A 113 -2.56 13.10 21.82
C GLU A 113 -3.29 13.12 20.47
N ILE A 114 -4.48 12.52 20.38
CA ILE A 114 -5.33 12.52 19.19
C ILE A 114 -6.37 13.63 19.33
N ARG A 115 -6.23 14.68 18.52
CA ARG A 115 -7.15 15.81 18.50
C ARG A 115 -8.45 15.47 17.79
N SER A 116 -8.33 14.95 16.58
CA SER A 116 -9.47 14.51 15.78
C SER A 116 -9.10 13.30 14.94
N ALA A 117 -10.12 12.54 14.56
CA ALA A 117 -9.97 11.43 13.62
C ALA A 117 -11.08 11.51 12.57
N ARG A 118 -10.71 11.29 11.31
CA ARG A 118 -11.66 11.31 10.19
C ARG A 118 -11.46 10.18 9.21
N ARG A 119 -12.56 9.78 8.58
CA ARG A 119 -12.53 8.80 7.48
C ARG A 119 -12.52 9.52 6.15
N VAL A 120 -11.54 9.21 5.31
CA VAL A 120 -11.46 9.72 3.94
C VAL A 120 -11.58 8.57 2.96
N ARG A 121 -12.55 8.66 2.05
CA ARG A 121 -12.67 7.72 0.93
C ARG A 121 -12.03 8.37 -0.30
N GLN A 122 -10.86 7.89 -0.70
CA GLN A 122 -10.16 8.37 -1.88
C GLN A 122 -10.56 7.50 -3.08
N ARG A 123 -11.27 8.10 -4.05
CA ARG A 123 -11.53 7.51 -5.35
C ARG A 123 -10.51 8.04 -6.34
N ARG A 124 -9.79 7.14 -6.99
CA ARG A 124 -8.80 7.47 -8.01
C ARG A 124 -9.18 6.80 -9.32
N ARG A 125 -9.28 7.57 -10.39
CA ARG A 125 -9.36 7.01 -11.74
C ARG A 125 -7.97 7.02 -12.33
N VAL A 126 -7.41 5.82 -12.53
CA VAL A 126 -6.08 5.64 -13.11
C VAL A 126 -6.20 4.89 -14.43
N PRO A 127 -5.31 5.14 -15.42
CA PRO A 127 -5.30 4.37 -16.64
C PRO A 127 -4.98 2.90 -16.32
N SER A 128 -5.70 1.98 -16.96
CA SER A 128 -5.49 0.54 -16.81
C SER A 128 -4.12 0.14 -17.35
N MET A 129 -3.44 -0.77 -16.65
CA MET A 129 -2.18 -1.32 -17.14
C MET A 129 -2.46 -2.30 -18.28
N GLY A 130 -1.98 -1.96 -19.47
CA GLY A 130 -2.01 -2.83 -20.65
C GLY A 130 -3.12 -2.54 -21.65
N GLU A 131 -4.09 -1.70 -21.31
CA GLU A 131 -5.18 -1.33 -22.22
C GLU A 131 -5.10 0.16 -22.55
N ARG A 132 -5.04 0.50 -23.85
CA ARG A 132 -4.75 1.87 -24.31
C ARG A 132 -5.83 2.88 -23.89
N ASP A 133 -7.08 2.42 -23.75
CA ASP A 133 -8.23 3.24 -23.33
C ASP A 133 -8.99 2.70 -22.11
N GLY A 134 -8.44 1.66 -21.45
CA GLY A 134 -9.02 1.17 -20.21
C GLY A 134 -8.78 2.15 -19.07
N SER A 135 -9.80 2.41 -18.25
CA SER A 135 -9.64 3.10 -16.96
C SER A 135 -9.97 2.15 -15.82
N SER A 136 -9.23 2.24 -14.73
CA SER A 136 -9.48 1.51 -13.50
C SER A 136 -9.86 2.50 -12.40
N GLU A 137 -11.02 2.29 -11.79
CA GLU A 137 -11.40 3.01 -10.57
C GLU A 137 -10.80 2.27 -9.36
N GLN A 138 -9.87 2.95 -8.68
CA GLN A 138 -9.30 2.49 -7.43
C GLN A 138 -9.95 3.24 -6.28
N VAL A 139 -10.59 2.49 -5.37
CA VAL A 139 -11.17 3.06 -4.15
C VAL A 139 -10.30 2.67 -2.97
N ARG A 140 -9.65 3.67 -2.35
CA ARG A 140 -8.85 3.52 -1.13
C ARG A 140 -9.62 4.13 0.02
N THR A 141 -9.70 3.41 1.14
CA THR A 141 -10.23 3.98 2.39
C THR A 141 -9.05 4.36 3.25
N VAL A 142 -9.09 5.57 3.79
CA VAL A 142 -8.03 6.17 4.57
C VAL A 142 -8.62 6.68 5.87
N VAL A 143 -7.86 6.59 6.96
CA VAL A 143 -8.16 7.23 8.23
C VAL A 143 -7.08 8.27 8.48
N GLU A 144 -7.48 9.51 8.63
CA GLU A 144 -6.60 10.62 8.95
C GLU A 144 -6.75 10.94 10.44
N LEU A 145 -5.63 11.03 11.14
CA LEU A 145 -5.55 11.35 12.56
C LEU A 145 -4.83 12.68 12.70
N GLU A 146 -5.51 13.68 13.26
CA GLU A 146 -4.88 14.92 13.69
C GLU A 146 -4.27 14.73 15.08
N LEU A 147 -2.97 14.93 15.16
CA LEU A 147 -2.14 14.71 16.32
C LEU A 147 -1.82 16.06 16.97
N ALA A 148 -2.12 16.17 18.26
CA ALA A 148 -1.75 17.33 19.09
C ALA A 148 -0.39 17.13 19.79
N GLY A 149 0.08 15.89 19.90
CA GLY A 149 1.33 15.54 20.56
C GLY A 149 2.58 15.72 19.69
N ASP A 150 3.75 15.53 20.31
CA ASP A 150 5.03 15.58 19.62
C ASP A 150 5.22 14.40 18.65
N THR A 151 5.30 14.70 17.36
CA THR A 151 5.55 13.76 16.25
C THR A 151 7.01 13.68 15.85
N ALA A 152 7.91 14.39 16.52
CA ALA A 152 9.36 14.33 16.29
C ALA A 152 9.94 12.89 16.26
N PRO A 153 9.48 11.91 17.08
CA PRO A 153 10.01 10.54 16.98
C PRO A 153 9.41 9.74 15.81
N LEU A 154 8.30 10.19 15.23
CA LEU A 154 7.54 9.46 14.22
C LEU A 154 8.16 9.60 12.81
N ALA A 155 8.50 10.82 12.42
CA ALA A 155 9.13 11.11 11.13
C ALA A 155 10.44 10.32 10.87
N PRO A 156 11.43 10.29 11.80
CA PRO A 156 12.67 9.54 11.58
C PRO A 156 12.44 8.03 11.57
N ALA A 157 11.51 7.52 12.38
CA ALA A 157 11.18 6.10 12.39
C ALA A 157 10.52 5.66 11.07
N LEU A 158 9.60 6.49 10.54
CA LEU A 158 8.98 6.23 9.24
C LEU A 158 10.01 6.30 8.11
N ALA A 159 10.89 7.30 8.12
CA ALA A 159 11.98 7.44 7.16
C ALA A 159 12.97 6.27 7.22
N ALA A 160 13.31 5.79 8.42
CA ALA A 160 14.18 4.63 8.60
C ALA A 160 13.56 3.34 8.03
N GLU A 161 12.26 3.11 8.24
CA GLU A 161 11.56 1.97 7.64
C GLU A 161 11.46 2.11 6.10
N LEU A 162 11.27 3.33 5.59
CA LEU A 162 11.30 3.61 4.15
C LEU A 162 12.70 3.38 3.54
N ALA A 163 13.78 3.66 4.27
CA ALA A 163 15.15 3.45 3.81
C ALA A 163 15.64 2.01 3.99
N ALA A 164 14.95 1.19 4.78
CA ALA A 164 15.41 -0.16 5.13
C ALA A 164 15.61 -1.06 3.89
N PRO A 165 16.82 -1.62 3.68
CA PRO A 165 17.06 -2.53 2.58
C PRO A 165 16.34 -3.86 2.80
N ALA A 166 15.94 -4.50 1.70
CA ALA A 166 15.37 -5.83 1.73
C ALA A 166 16.40 -6.84 2.26
N PRO A 167 16.05 -7.70 3.22
CA PRO A 167 16.97 -8.75 3.66
C PRO A 167 17.22 -9.72 2.50
N LYS A 168 18.48 -10.14 2.33
CA LYS A 168 18.87 -11.11 1.31
C LYS A 168 18.48 -12.51 1.78
N GLU A 169 17.59 -13.18 1.06
CA GLU A 169 17.29 -14.60 1.24
C GLU A 169 18.25 -15.44 0.39
N ALA A 170 19.07 -16.27 1.01
CA ALA A 170 19.89 -17.25 0.30
C ALA A 170 19.02 -18.39 -0.22
N ARG A 171 19.14 -18.70 -1.51
CA ARG A 171 18.52 -19.85 -2.18
C ARG A 171 19.57 -20.66 -2.90
N TRP A 172 19.21 -21.89 -3.28
CA TRP A 172 20.11 -22.81 -3.98
C TRP A 172 20.64 -22.26 -5.33
N TYR A 173 19.94 -21.29 -5.93
CA TYR A 173 20.31 -20.62 -7.19
C TYR A 173 20.81 -19.17 -7.01
N GLY A 174 21.13 -18.75 -5.79
CA GLY A 174 21.65 -17.40 -5.49
C GLY A 174 20.85 -16.67 -4.40
N SER A 175 21.15 -15.39 -4.19
CA SER A 175 20.48 -14.56 -3.19
C SER A 175 19.38 -13.69 -3.82
N THR A 176 18.15 -13.79 -3.33
CA THR A 176 17.04 -12.93 -3.75
C THR A 176 16.68 -11.98 -2.63
N ALA A 177 16.48 -10.69 -2.95
CA ALA A 177 15.97 -9.70 -2.01
C ALA A 177 14.67 -9.12 -2.58
N THR A 178 13.57 -9.29 -1.85
CA THR A 178 12.25 -8.80 -2.28
C THR A 178 11.74 -7.76 -1.29
N ARG A 179 11.21 -6.65 -1.79
CA ARG A 179 10.54 -5.63 -0.97
C ARG A 179 9.29 -5.16 -1.68
N TYR A 180 8.20 -5.06 -0.93
CA TYR A 180 6.96 -4.45 -1.37
C TYR A 180 6.97 -2.97 -0.96
N GLU A 181 6.79 -2.07 -1.93
CA GLU A 181 6.64 -0.62 -1.72
C GLU A 181 5.21 -0.27 -1.28
N HIS A 182 4.73 -0.96 -0.24
CA HIS A 182 3.41 -0.71 0.32
C HIS A 182 3.57 -0.15 1.74
N HIS A 183 3.17 1.12 1.89
CA HIS A 183 3.30 1.88 3.13
C HIS A 183 1.91 2.25 3.65
N PRO A 184 1.39 1.48 4.62
CA PRO A 184 0.03 1.65 5.11
C PRO A 184 -0.15 2.89 6.00
N ALA A 185 0.93 3.52 6.47
CA ALA A 185 0.86 4.74 7.28
C ALA A 185 1.85 5.78 6.74
N ARG A 186 1.45 7.04 6.69
CA ARG A 186 2.22 8.18 6.17
C ARG A 186 1.92 9.46 6.93
N LEU A 187 2.92 10.30 7.09
CA LEU A 187 2.71 11.66 7.57
C LEU A 187 2.42 12.59 6.38
N LEU A 188 1.23 13.20 6.35
CA LEU A 188 0.88 14.25 5.37
C LEU A 188 1.39 15.62 5.82
N SER A 189 1.39 15.83 7.12
CA SER A 189 1.95 17.01 7.78
C SER A 189 2.54 16.58 9.13
N PRO A 190 3.31 17.44 9.81
CA PRO A 190 3.80 17.14 11.16
C PRO A 190 2.70 16.81 12.16
N THR A 191 1.45 17.20 11.88
CA THR A 191 0.30 16.99 12.76
C THR A 191 -0.72 16.00 12.20
N CYS A 192 -0.56 15.50 10.97
CA CYS A 192 -1.56 14.65 10.32
C CYS A 192 -0.96 13.32 9.87
N LEU A 193 -1.43 12.24 10.49
CA LEU A 193 -1.08 10.87 10.16
C LEU A 193 -2.19 10.25 9.30
N GLU A 194 -1.84 9.90 8.08
CA GLU A 194 -2.67 9.13 7.15
C GLU A 194 -2.44 7.63 7.36
N VAL A 195 -3.51 6.86 7.53
CA VAL A 195 -3.47 5.40 7.61
C VAL A 195 -4.41 4.78 6.58
N GLU A 196 -3.87 3.98 5.67
CA GLU A 196 -4.64 3.21 4.71
C GLU A 196 -5.38 2.06 5.37
N TRP A 197 -6.70 2.08 5.25
CA TRP A 197 -7.57 1.10 5.87
C TRP A 197 -7.94 -0.04 4.91
N GLY A 198 -7.10 -1.07 4.89
CA GLY A 198 -7.34 -2.34 4.17
C GLY A 198 -7.78 -3.51 5.06
N VAL A 199 -8.06 -3.26 6.34
CA VAL A 199 -8.20 -4.27 7.40
C VAL A 199 -9.64 -4.47 7.89
N VAL A 200 -9.83 -5.55 8.65
CA VAL A 200 -11.09 -5.91 9.34
C VAL A 200 -10.81 -5.94 10.84
N PRO A 201 -11.68 -5.36 11.71
CA PRO A 201 -12.91 -4.62 11.38
C PRO A 201 -12.71 -3.37 10.49
N ASN A 202 -13.79 -2.88 9.88
CA ASN A 202 -13.73 -1.76 8.93
C ASN A 202 -13.38 -0.42 9.63
N ALA A 203 -13.07 0.61 8.84
CA ALA A 203 -12.68 1.92 9.36
C ALA A 203 -13.77 2.58 10.22
N ARG A 204 -15.06 2.26 9.99
CA ARG A 204 -16.15 2.77 10.83
C ARG A 204 -16.08 2.20 12.24
N ALA A 205 -15.92 0.87 12.36
CA ALA A 205 -15.79 0.21 13.64
C ALA A 205 -14.57 0.71 14.45
N PHE A 206 -13.49 1.07 13.75
CA PHE A 206 -12.34 1.73 14.37
C PHE A 206 -12.69 3.12 14.92
N LEU A 207 -13.31 3.98 14.10
CA LEU A 207 -13.70 5.33 14.53
C LEU A 207 -14.78 5.31 15.61
N ASP A 208 -15.71 4.37 15.56
CA ASP A 208 -16.72 4.18 16.62
C ASP A 208 -16.07 3.77 17.94
N GLY A 209 -14.96 3.01 17.91
CA GLY A 209 -14.15 2.74 19.09
C GLY A 209 -13.40 3.96 19.61
N LEU A 210 -13.01 4.87 18.73
CA LEU A 210 -12.29 6.11 19.06
C LEU A 210 -13.20 7.23 19.57
N ARG A 211 -14.49 7.20 19.22
CA ARG A 211 -15.48 8.23 19.59
C ARG A 211 -15.56 8.50 21.10
N GLY A 212 -15.19 7.52 21.94
CA GLY A 212 -15.13 7.71 23.40
C GLY A 212 -13.94 8.53 23.89
N TYR A 213 -12.94 8.80 23.03
CA TYR A 213 -11.67 9.39 23.42
C TYR A 213 -11.28 10.64 22.62
N THR A 214 -11.84 10.85 21.43
CA THR A 214 -11.47 11.95 20.53
C THR A 214 -12.67 12.41 19.69
N GLU A 215 -12.55 13.60 19.09
CA GLU A 215 -13.55 14.13 18.18
C GLU A 215 -13.50 13.40 16.83
N ILE A 216 -14.65 12.92 16.36
CA ILE A 216 -14.75 12.26 15.05
C ILE A 216 -15.35 13.24 14.05
N GLU A 217 -14.51 13.75 13.16
CA GLU A 217 -14.92 14.62 12.07
C GLU A 217 -15.80 13.88 11.05
N PRO A 218 -16.64 14.61 10.29
CA PRO A 218 -17.49 14.00 9.27
C PRO A 218 -16.64 13.30 8.19
N PRO A 219 -17.12 12.17 7.64
CA PRO A 219 -16.40 11.47 6.60
C PRO A 219 -16.31 12.32 5.32
N VAL A 220 -15.13 12.36 4.72
CA VAL A 220 -14.86 13.09 3.46
C VAL A 220 -14.70 12.08 2.32
N GLU A 221 -15.21 12.43 1.14
CA GLU A 221 -14.94 11.71 -0.10
C GLU A 221 -14.12 12.59 -1.03
N THR A 222 -12.96 12.10 -1.43
CA THR A 222 -12.06 12.81 -2.34
C THR A 222 -11.97 12.02 -3.63
N SER A 223 -12.30 12.66 -4.74
CA SER A 223 -12.14 12.09 -6.07
C SER A 223 -10.96 12.75 -6.77
N GLN A 224 -10.00 11.94 -7.21
CA GLN A 224 -8.84 12.39 -7.98
C GLN A 224 -8.88 11.72 -9.36
N ASP A 225 -8.85 12.55 -10.40
CA ASP A 225 -8.81 12.08 -11.78
C ASP A 225 -7.37 12.16 -12.30
N TYR A 226 -6.79 11.00 -12.60
CA TYR A 226 -5.47 10.87 -13.19
C TYR A 226 -5.52 10.55 -14.70
N LEU A 227 -6.72 10.48 -15.30
CA LEU A 227 -6.89 10.23 -16.73
C LEU A 227 -6.65 11.51 -17.55
N HIS A 228 -7.11 12.65 -17.04
CA HIS A 228 -7.07 13.94 -17.73
C HIS A 228 -5.95 14.87 -17.24
N LEU A 229 -4.81 14.32 -16.82
CA LEU A 229 -3.68 15.15 -16.37
C LEU A 229 -3.10 16.02 -17.49
N GLN A 230 -3.32 15.67 -18.77
CA GLN A 230 -2.88 16.46 -19.92
C GLN A 230 -3.45 17.89 -19.93
N THR A 231 -4.63 18.11 -19.33
CA THR A 231 -5.26 19.43 -19.27
C THR A 231 -4.71 20.31 -18.14
N LYS A 232 -3.80 19.79 -17.31
CA LYS A 232 -3.19 20.50 -16.18
C LYS A 232 -1.84 21.07 -16.55
N SER A 233 -1.38 22.06 -15.77
CA SER A 233 -0.02 22.59 -15.91
C SER A 233 1.01 21.50 -15.63
N ARG A 234 2.21 21.68 -16.18
CA ARG A 234 3.32 20.74 -15.98
C ARG A 234 3.65 20.54 -14.50
N ASP A 235 3.71 21.61 -13.72
CA ASP A 235 3.99 21.56 -12.28
C ASP A 235 2.92 20.75 -11.52
N GLU A 236 1.64 20.90 -11.90
CA GLU A 236 0.57 20.09 -11.32
C GLU A 236 0.67 18.61 -11.74
N GLN A 237 1.05 18.32 -12.98
CA GLN A 237 1.26 16.94 -13.44
C GLN A 237 2.39 16.27 -12.64
N GLU A 238 3.53 16.94 -12.50
CA GLU A 238 4.69 16.46 -11.76
C GLU A 238 4.35 16.24 -10.29
N LYS A 239 3.64 17.18 -9.65
CA LYS A 239 3.16 17.02 -8.27
C LYS A 239 2.25 15.81 -8.10
N ARG A 240 1.32 15.59 -9.03
CA ARG A 240 0.40 14.43 -8.99
C ARG A 240 1.11 13.10 -9.22
N LEU A 241 2.14 13.09 -10.08
CA LEU A 241 2.99 11.93 -10.29
C LEU A 241 3.82 11.61 -9.04
N LEU A 242 4.35 12.64 -8.39
CA LEU A 242 5.07 12.49 -7.12
C LEU A 242 4.16 11.93 -6.03
N GLU A 243 2.96 12.51 -5.84
CA GLU A 243 1.95 12.00 -4.89
C GLU A 243 1.64 10.51 -5.14
N LEU A 244 1.51 10.08 -6.39
CA LEU A 244 1.29 8.67 -6.74
C LEU A 244 2.49 7.79 -6.37
N ALA A 245 3.71 8.24 -6.67
CA ALA A 245 4.92 7.48 -6.44
C ALA A 245 5.24 7.36 -4.94
N GLU A 246 5.10 8.46 -4.18
CA GLU A 246 5.12 8.45 -2.71
C GLU A 246 4.01 7.57 -2.15
N SER A 247 2.86 7.52 -2.86
CA SER A 247 1.77 6.63 -2.48
C SER A 247 2.03 5.13 -2.68
N GLY A 248 3.22 4.75 -3.16
CA GLY A 248 3.62 3.35 -3.43
C GLY A 248 3.10 2.84 -4.77
N GLN A 249 2.50 3.71 -5.59
CA GLN A 249 1.98 3.38 -6.92
C GLN A 249 2.97 3.77 -8.02
N VAL A 250 4.26 3.46 -7.81
CA VAL A 250 5.36 3.86 -8.71
C VAL A 250 5.12 3.39 -10.13
N MET A 251 4.69 2.15 -10.31
CA MET A 251 4.44 1.59 -11.64
C MET A 251 3.27 2.29 -12.37
N THR A 252 2.25 2.74 -11.64
CA THR A 252 1.15 3.56 -12.19
C THR A 252 1.64 4.96 -12.55
N ALA A 253 2.45 5.59 -11.69
CA ALA A 253 3.09 6.88 -11.98
C ALA A 253 3.96 6.81 -13.24
N ILE A 254 4.78 5.75 -13.39
CA ILE A 254 5.60 5.50 -14.60
C ILE A 254 4.70 5.36 -15.82
N THR A 255 3.62 4.59 -15.73
CA THR A 255 2.69 4.37 -16.85
C THR A 255 2.03 5.68 -17.31
N ILE A 256 1.63 6.52 -16.34
CA ILE A 256 1.07 7.84 -16.61
C ILE A 256 2.14 8.75 -17.24
N ALA A 257 3.37 8.79 -16.70
CA ALA A 257 4.47 9.59 -17.25
C ALA A 257 4.80 9.21 -18.70
N ARG A 258 4.81 7.91 -19.03
CA ARG A 258 4.95 7.43 -20.41
C ARG A 258 3.86 7.96 -21.34
N ARG A 259 2.60 7.98 -20.88
CA ARG A 259 1.46 8.46 -21.67
C ARG A 259 1.42 9.99 -21.77
N LEU A 260 1.83 10.71 -20.73
CA LEU A 260 1.82 12.18 -20.70
C LEU A 260 2.97 12.78 -21.51
N TYR A 261 4.18 12.25 -21.37
CA TYR A 261 5.39 12.83 -21.95
C TYR A 261 5.95 12.04 -23.15
N GLY A 262 5.32 10.92 -23.51
CA GLY A 262 5.79 10.06 -24.61
C GLY A 262 7.09 9.31 -24.31
N TYR A 263 7.48 9.22 -23.03
CA TYR A 263 8.72 8.57 -22.61
C TYR A 263 8.70 7.05 -22.81
N ASP A 264 9.88 6.49 -23.06
CA ASP A 264 10.11 5.06 -22.95
C ASP A 264 10.08 4.60 -21.47
N LEU A 265 10.09 3.28 -21.22
CA LEU A 265 9.94 2.76 -19.87
C LEU A 265 11.09 3.18 -18.94
N THR A 266 12.32 3.19 -19.46
CA THR A 266 13.54 3.55 -18.73
C THR A 266 13.58 5.02 -18.37
N THR A 267 13.24 5.90 -19.32
CA THR A 267 13.20 7.36 -19.12
C THR A 267 12.05 7.74 -18.20
N ALA A 268 10.87 7.14 -18.36
CA ALA A 268 9.75 7.39 -17.45
C ALA A 268 10.05 6.93 -16.01
N ARG A 269 10.77 5.81 -15.86
CA ARG A 269 11.24 5.36 -14.54
C ARG A 269 12.24 6.34 -13.95
N ALA A 270 13.26 6.73 -14.71
CA ALA A 270 14.26 7.70 -14.26
C ALA A 270 13.61 9.04 -13.87
N PHE A 271 12.63 9.51 -14.65
CA PHE A 271 11.87 10.72 -14.37
C PHE A 271 11.09 10.64 -13.05
N VAL A 272 10.36 9.55 -12.81
CA VAL A 272 9.61 9.37 -11.54
C VAL A 272 10.56 9.20 -10.35
N GLU A 273 11.70 8.52 -10.53
CA GLU A 273 12.73 8.40 -9.50
C GLU A 273 13.40 9.77 -9.20
N ASP A 274 13.65 10.59 -10.22
CA ASP A 274 14.18 11.95 -10.06
C ASP A 274 13.18 12.86 -9.34
N LEU A 275 11.88 12.77 -9.65
CA LEU A 275 10.84 13.49 -8.89
C LEU A 275 10.83 13.09 -7.41
N ARG A 276 11.05 11.81 -7.09
CA ARG A 276 11.11 11.32 -5.69
C ARG A 276 12.39 11.73 -4.98
N GLY A 277 13.53 11.74 -5.67
CA GLY A 277 14.84 12.12 -5.11
C GLY A 277 15.08 13.63 -5.08
N GLY A 278 14.36 14.38 -5.92
CA GLY A 278 14.58 15.79 -6.24
C GLY A 278 13.79 16.79 -5.39
N GLN A 279 13.51 16.49 -4.12
CA GLN A 279 12.91 17.41 -3.13
C GLN A 279 13.71 18.73 -2.88
N GLY A 280 14.58 19.14 -3.80
CA GLY A 280 15.35 20.39 -3.78
C GLY A 280 15.42 21.17 -5.11
N ARG A 281 14.66 20.85 -6.17
CA ARG A 281 14.60 21.71 -7.37
C ARG A 281 13.24 22.39 -7.55
N LEU A 282 13.00 23.40 -6.72
CA LEU A 282 12.18 24.53 -7.15
C LEU A 282 12.95 25.28 -8.24
N GLY A 283 12.45 25.26 -9.47
CA GLY A 283 12.75 26.26 -10.49
C GLY A 283 13.66 25.81 -11.65
N GLY A 284 13.05 25.48 -12.78
CA GLY A 284 13.71 25.53 -14.09
C GLY A 284 13.18 24.50 -15.09
N PRO A 285 12.53 24.91 -16.20
CA PRO A 285 12.08 23.96 -17.22
C PRO A 285 13.29 23.30 -17.91
N PRO A 286 13.24 22.00 -18.22
CA PRO A 286 14.27 21.37 -19.05
C PRO A 286 14.18 21.90 -20.47
N LEU A 287 15.32 22.37 -20.98
CA LEU A 287 15.49 22.79 -22.37
C LEU A 287 15.18 21.62 -23.32
N PRO A 288 14.49 21.89 -24.46
CA PRO A 288 14.26 20.86 -25.47
C PRO A 288 15.59 20.41 -26.10
N PRO A 289 15.69 19.15 -26.56
CA PRO A 289 16.89 18.64 -27.19
C PRO A 289 17.18 19.42 -28.48
N THR A 290 18.37 20.02 -28.53
CA THR A 290 18.93 20.60 -29.75
C THR A 290 19.11 19.50 -30.78
N SER A 291 18.28 19.52 -31.82
CA SER A 291 18.55 18.81 -33.07
C SER A 291 19.77 19.43 -33.73
N SER A 292 20.91 18.77 -33.66
CA SER A 292 22.05 19.05 -34.54
C SER A 292 21.80 18.39 -35.90
N THR A 293 21.73 19.24 -36.92
CA THR A 293 21.91 18.96 -38.35
C THR A 293 23.16 18.12 -38.64
#